data_AF-A0A7W0T0W3-F1
#
_entry.id   AF-A0A7W0T0W3-F1
#
_cell.length_a   1.000
_cell.length_b   1.000
_cell.length_c   1.000
_cell.angle_alpha   90.00
_cell.angle_beta   90.00
_cell.angle_gamma   90.00
#
_symmetry.space_group_name_H-M   'P 1'
#
loop_
_entity.id
_entity.type
_entity.pdbx_description
1 polymer ?
#
loop_
_entity_poly.entity_id
_entity_poly.type
_entity_poly.pdbx_seq_one_letter_code
_entity_poly.pdbx_strand_id
1 'polypeptide(L)'
;MLRFMPGLTLSRILFDEAVQPLMVEHVPNLSYAAGLFGHGSDVLGYDTARSMDHDWGPRLILMLNEGDWDAWSSRLDKLFRQSLPRSIAGFPTGMAEFETEPGIRHMIHADDGGPIDHLITITTVGRWLGAAEPEIGAGASISLPDAWLARVMASTGVEPELLNPATWITLPQQWLLETISGEVFRDDIGAITNVRAALTWY
;
A
#
# COMPACT_ATOMS: atom_id res chain seq x y z
N MET A 1 -5.47 -20.52 17.46
CA MET A 1 -5.32 -19.05 17.42
C MET A 1 -4.00 -18.75 16.72
N LEU A 2 -4.00 -17.89 15.71
CA LEU A 2 -2.76 -17.49 15.03
C LEU A 2 -1.84 -16.78 16.03
N ARG A 3 -0.55 -17.07 15.99
CA ARG A 3 0.44 -16.39 16.85
C ARG A 3 0.77 -15.05 16.20
N PHE A 4 0.66 -13.96 16.97
CA PHE A 4 1.01 -12.63 16.48
C PHE A 4 2.42 -12.58 15.88
N MET A 5 2.51 -11.88 14.75
CA MET A 5 3.71 -11.50 14.03
C MET A 5 3.52 -10.01 13.68
N PRO A 6 4.55 -9.15 13.75
CA PRO A 6 4.43 -7.78 13.24
C PRO A 6 4.05 -7.77 11.76
N GLY A 7 3.10 -6.92 11.37
CA GLY A 7 2.58 -6.84 10.01
C GLY A 7 3.69 -6.54 9.00
N LEU A 8 4.64 -5.66 9.36
CA LEU A 8 5.84 -5.40 8.55
C LEU A 8 6.64 -6.67 8.24
N THR A 9 6.81 -7.55 9.24
CA THR A 9 7.48 -8.84 9.04
C THR A 9 6.67 -9.76 8.13
N LEU A 10 5.35 -9.84 8.35
CA LEU A 10 4.47 -10.68 7.52
C LEU A 10 4.43 -10.22 6.05
N SER A 11 4.36 -8.90 5.83
CA SER A 11 4.38 -8.27 4.51
C SER A 11 5.70 -8.47 3.78
N ARG A 12 6.82 -8.46 4.51
CA ARG A 12 8.13 -8.79 3.95
C ARG A 12 8.17 -10.24 3.46
N ILE A 13 7.64 -11.18 4.25
CA ILE A 13 7.55 -12.60 3.87
C ILE A 13 6.64 -12.76 2.63
N LEU A 14 5.49 -12.10 2.60
CA LEU A 14 4.61 -12.09 1.41
C LEU A 14 5.37 -11.64 0.16
N PHE A 15 6.17 -10.58 0.28
CA PHE A 15 6.95 -10.08 -0.84
C PHE A 15 7.99 -11.09 -1.31
N ASP A 16 8.83 -11.57 -0.40
CA ASP A 16 9.96 -12.46 -0.72
C ASP A 16 9.49 -13.85 -1.21
N GLU A 17 8.44 -14.41 -0.61
CA GLU A 17 8.00 -15.80 -0.89
C GLU A 17 6.95 -15.91 -2.00
N ALA A 18 6.19 -14.85 -2.29
CA ALA A 18 5.10 -14.91 -3.26
C ALA A 18 5.15 -13.82 -4.33
N VAL A 19 5.14 -12.55 -3.95
CA VAL A 19 5.00 -11.45 -4.93
C VAL A 19 6.23 -11.35 -5.82
N GLN A 20 7.43 -11.31 -5.26
CA GLN A 20 8.66 -11.20 -6.04
C GLN A 20 8.85 -12.39 -7.00
N PRO A 21 8.67 -13.66 -6.57
CA PRO A 21 8.70 -14.80 -7.49
C PRO A 21 7.69 -14.68 -8.65
N LEU A 22 6.44 -14.30 -8.39
CA LEU A 22 5.42 -14.13 -9.43
C LEU A 22 5.80 -13.01 -10.42
N MET A 23 6.37 -11.92 -9.91
CA MET A 23 6.85 -10.82 -10.76
C MET A 23 8.00 -11.28 -11.66
N VAL A 24 8.96 -12.04 -11.13
CA VAL A 24 10.09 -12.59 -11.90
C VAL A 24 9.62 -13.59 -12.96
N GLU A 25 8.67 -14.46 -12.63
CA GLU A 25 8.18 -15.50 -13.54
C GLU A 25 7.35 -14.92 -14.68
N HIS A 26 6.41 -14.02 -14.38
CA HIS A 26 5.40 -13.59 -15.35
C HIS A 26 5.68 -12.22 -15.98
N VAL A 27 6.44 -11.36 -15.32
CA VAL A 27 6.70 -9.97 -15.77
C VAL A 27 8.16 -9.51 -15.52
N PRO A 28 9.19 -10.29 -15.93
CA PRO A 28 10.58 -10.09 -15.53
C PRO A 28 11.19 -8.74 -15.92
N ASN A 29 10.64 -8.05 -16.93
CA ASN A 29 11.18 -6.79 -17.44
C ASN A 29 10.44 -5.55 -16.92
N LEU A 30 9.42 -5.73 -16.08
CA LEU A 30 8.69 -4.62 -15.49
C LEU A 30 9.47 -4.06 -14.30
N SER A 31 9.83 -2.78 -14.34
CA SER A 31 10.42 -2.09 -13.20
C SER A 31 9.31 -1.60 -12.26
N TYR A 32 9.48 -1.78 -10.96
CA TYR A 32 8.48 -1.38 -9.97
C TYR A 32 9.14 -1.06 -8.62
N ALA A 33 8.37 -0.42 -7.75
CA ALA A 33 8.67 -0.36 -6.33
C ALA A 33 7.66 -1.21 -5.53
N ALA A 34 8.08 -1.76 -4.42
CA ALA A 34 7.22 -2.51 -3.51
C ALA A 34 7.66 -2.28 -2.06
N GLY A 35 6.69 -2.19 -1.16
CA GLY A 35 6.95 -2.00 0.27
C GLY A 35 5.68 -1.99 1.09
N LEU A 36 5.85 -1.91 2.41
CA LEU A 36 4.78 -1.60 3.34
C LEU A 36 4.98 -0.18 3.85
N PHE A 37 4.10 0.73 3.44
CA PHE A 37 4.07 2.13 3.82
C PHE A 37 2.65 2.68 3.60
N GLY A 38 2.38 3.92 4.03
CA GLY A 38 1.03 4.49 4.06
C GLY A 38 0.32 4.21 5.39
N HIS A 39 -1.01 4.07 5.35
CA HIS A 39 -1.81 3.90 6.57
C HIS A 39 -1.63 2.52 7.21
N GLY A 40 -1.60 2.49 8.53
CA GLY A 40 -1.72 1.26 9.32
C GLY A 40 -0.85 1.27 10.58
N SER A 41 -1.32 0.62 11.64
CA SER A 41 -0.53 0.44 12.86
C SER A 41 0.72 -0.42 12.63
N ASP A 42 0.66 -1.32 11.65
CA ASP A 42 1.76 -2.16 11.17
C ASP A 42 2.83 -1.36 10.43
N VAL A 43 2.43 -0.32 9.68
CA VAL A 43 3.37 0.64 9.07
C VAL A 43 4.07 1.47 10.14
N LEU A 44 3.33 1.94 11.15
CA LEU A 44 3.86 2.79 12.21
C LEU A 44 4.61 2.02 13.31
N GLY A 45 4.59 0.68 13.27
CA GLY A 45 5.26 -0.18 14.25
C GLY A 45 4.55 -0.29 15.61
N TYR A 46 3.25 0.00 15.65
CA TYR A 46 2.40 -0.07 16.84
C TYR A 46 1.40 -1.22 16.82
N ASP A 47 1.47 -2.11 15.83
CA ASP A 47 0.56 -3.24 15.74
C ASP A 47 0.80 -4.27 16.85
N THR A 48 -0.29 -4.93 17.23
CA THR A 48 -0.29 -5.95 18.27
C THR A 48 -1.16 -7.11 17.85
N ALA A 49 -1.24 -8.16 18.67
CA ALA A 49 -2.16 -9.27 18.45
C ALA A 49 -3.62 -8.81 18.25
N ARG A 50 -4.02 -7.68 18.84
CA ARG A 50 -5.35 -7.11 18.65
C ARG A 50 -5.55 -6.54 17.24
N SER A 51 -4.53 -5.92 16.65
CA SER A 51 -4.61 -5.31 15.32
C SER A 51 -4.94 -6.30 14.21
N MET A 52 -4.77 -7.61 14.44
CA MET A 52 -5.01 -8.66 13.45
C MET A 52 -6.50 -8.90 13.13
N ASP A 53 -7.43 -8.21 13.80
CA ASP A 53 -8.87 -8.40 13.65
C ASP A 53 -9.47 -7.65 12.45
N HIS A 54 -8.80 -6.61 11.93
CA HIS A 54 -9.19 -5.89 10.71
C HIS A 54 -8.01 -5.17 10.05
N ASP A 55 -8.09 -4.97 8.72
CA ASP A 55 -7.18 -4.21 7.86
C ASP A 55 -5.68 -4.51 8.03
N TRP A 56 -5.40 -5.67 8.59
CA TRP A 56 -4.09 -6.22 8.91
C TRP A 56 -3.98 -7.62 8.29
N GLY A 57 -2.79 -7.95 7.80
CA GLY A 57 -2.50 -9.25 7.21
C GLY A 57 -1.33 -9.20 6.24
N PRO A 58 -1.17 -10.20 5.36
CA PRO A 58 -0.21 -10.15 4.26
C PRO A 58 -0.63 -9.03 3.27
N ARG A 59 -0.01 -7.85 3.39
CA ARG A 59 -0.33 -6.67 2.56
C ARG A 59 0.92 -5.94 2.08
N LEU A 60 0.86 -5.29 0.93
CA LEU A 60 1.91 -4.37 0.49
C LEU A 60 1.37 -3.40 -0.56
N ILE A 61 2.14 -2.34 -0.83
CA ILE A 61 1.92 -1.44 -1.96
C ILE A 61 2.94 -1.78 -3.04
N LEU A 62 2.46 -1.95 -4.28
CA LEU A 62 3.26 -2.13 -5.49
C LEU A 62 3.05 -0.92 -6.42
N MET A 63 4.10 -0.16 -6.65
CA MET A 63 4.11 1.05 -7.48
C MET A 63 4.69 0.76 -8.85
N LEU A 64 3.90 1.06 -9.89
CA LEU A 64 4.32 1.05 -11.28
C LEU A 64 4.78 2.44 -11.72
N ASN A 65 5.53 2.51 -12.83
CA ASN A 65 5.65 3.77 -13.56
C ASN A 65 4.27 4.20 -14.11
N GLU A 66 4.05 5.51 -14.24
CA GLU A 66 2.82 6.05 -14.81
C GLU A 66 2.51 5.49 -16.21
N GLY A 67 3.54 5.36 -17.06
CA GLY A 67 3.40 4.83 -18.42
C GLY A 67 3.06 3.33 -18.49
N ASP A 68 3.30 2.58 -17.42
CA ASP A 68 3.05 1.14 -17.35
C ASP A 68 1.65 0.82 -16.77
N TRP A 69 0.98 1.81 -16.18
CA TRP A 69 -0.27 1.63 -15.43
C TRP A 69 -1.38 0.96 -16.26
N ASP A 70 -1.72 1.53 -17.41
CA ASP A 70 -2.84 1.06 -18.25
C ASP A 70 -2.59 -0.35 -18.79
N ALA A 71 -1.33 -0.70 -19.01
CA ALA A 71 -0.93 -2.00 -19.53
C ALA A 71 -0.93 -3.10 -18.46
N TRP A 72 -0.58 -2.77 -17.21
CA TRP A 72 -0.23 -3.77 -16.20
C TRP A 72 -1.13 -3.82 -14.96
N SER A 73 -1.77 -2.73 -14.55
CA SER A 73 -2.53 -2.68 -13.28
C SER A 73 -3.55 -3.82 -13.13
N SER A 74 -4.52 -3.92 -14.05
CA SER A 74 -5.53 -5.00 -14.02
C SER A 74 -4.94 -6.39 -14.26
N ARG A 75 -3.81 -6.49 -14.99
CA ARG A 75 -3.18 -7.80 -15.27
C ARG A 75 -2.47 -8.34 -14.05
N LEU A 76 -1.79 -7.47 -13.30
CA LEU A 76 -1.12 -7.82 -12.05
C LEU A 76 -2.13 -8.17 -10.96
N ASP A 77 -3.22 -7.39 -10.83
CA ASP A 77 -4.31 -7.71 -9.89
C ASP A 77 -4.87 -9.11 -10.17
N LYS A 78 -5.19 -9.39 -11.44
CA LYS A 78 -5.65 -10.72 -11.86
C LYS A 78 -4.62 -11.82 -11.57
N LEU A 79 -3.34 -11.57 -11.84
CA LEU A 79 -2.26 -12.51 -11.57
C LEU A 79 -2.19 -12.85 -10.07
N PHE A 80 -2.18 -11.85 -9.20
CA PHE A 80 -2.09 -12.06 -7.76
C PHE A 80 -3.33 -12.77 -7.20
N ARG A 81 -4.53 -12.37 -7.64
CA ARG A 81 -5.78 -13.08 -7.29
C ARG A 81 -5.72 -14.57 -7.63
N GLN A 82 -5.08 -14.94 -8.72
CA GLN A 82 -5.05 -16.32 -9.21
C GLN A 82 -3.90 -17.15 -8.62
N SER A 83 -2.77 -16.51 -8.35
CA SER A 83 -1.50 -17.21 -8.13
C SER A 83 -0.91 -17.05 -6.74
N LEU A 84 -1.43 -16.13 -5.90
CA LEU A 84 -0.96 -16.03 -4.52
C LEU A 84 -1.25 -17.34 -3.75
N PRO A 85 -0.36 -17.75 -2.84
CA PRO A 85 -0.64 -18.86 -1.95
C PRO A 85 -1.83 -18.52 -1.04
N ARG A 86 -2.55 -19.53 -0.59
CA ARG A 86 -3.70 -19.37 0.32
C ARG A 86 -3.29 -18.84 1.70
N SER A 87 -2.04 -19.08 2.08
CA SER A 87 -1.48 -18.61 3.33
C SER A 87 -0.01 -18.24 3.20
N ILE A 88 0.40 -17.23 3.96
CA ILE A 88 1.79 -16.80 4.15
C ILE A 88 2.12 -16.88 5.64
N ALA A 89 3.21 -17.55 6.00
CA ALA A 89 3.63 -17.74 7.41
C ALA A 89 2.51 -18.24 8.35
N GLY A 90 1.55 -19.02 7.80
CA GLY A 90 0.39 -19.54 8.52
C GLY A 90 -0.83 -18.60 8.58
N PHE A 91 -0.74 -17.37 8.07
CA PHE A 91 -1.84 -16.43 7.99
C PHE A 91 -2.56 -16.54 6.64
N PRO A 92 -3.90 -16.42 6.58
CA PRO A 92 -4.62 -16.36 5.31
C PRO A 92 -4.21 -15.15 4.48
N THR A 93 -4.18 -15.32 3.16
CA THR A 93 -3.93 -14.22 2.21
C THR A 93 -5.23 -13.60 1.68
N GLY A 94 -6.35 -14.31 1.85
CA GLY A 94 -7.68 -13.83 1.47
C GLY A 94 -8.27 -12.85 2.46
N MET A 95 -9.07 -11.92 1.94
CA MET A 95 -9.77 -10.89 2.69
C MET A 95 -11.25 -10.87 2.33
N ALA A 96 -12.09 -10.52 3.30
CA ALA A 96 -13.48 -10.20 3.08
C ALA A 96 -13.85 -8.92 3.84
N GLU A 97 -14.78 -8.16 3.30
CA GLU A 97 -15.41 -7.06 4.06
C GLU A 97 -16.36 -7.63 5.11
N PHE A 98 -16.48 -6.92 6.23
CA PHE A 98 -17.54 -7.21 7.20
C PHE A 98 -18.89 -6.78 6.62
N GLU A 99 -19.89 -7.66 6.67
CA GLU A 99 -21.26 -7.35 6.23
C GLU A 99 -21.85 -6.14 6.97
N THR A 100 -21.46 -5.95 8.23
CA THR A 100 -21.96 -4.88 9.11
C THR A 100 -21.15 -3.60 9.03
N GLU A 101 -19.94 -3.65 8.48
CA GLU A 101 -18.98 -2.53 8.48
C GLU A 101 -18.32 -2.44 7.09
N PRO A 102 -19.05 -1.91 6.09
CA PRO A 102 -18.54 -1.78 4.73
C PRO A 102 -17.19 -1.07 4.72
N GLY A 103 -16.23 -1.62 3.98
CA GLY A 103 -14.89 -1.07 3.88
C GLY A 103 -13.85 -1.60 4.86
N ILE A 104 -14.28 -2.19 5.96
CA ILE A 104 -13.38 -2.81 6.93
C ILE A 104 -13.20 -4.27 6.54
N ARG A 105 -11.96 -4.69 6.31
CA ARG A 105 -11.66 -6.04 5.83
C ARG A 105 -11.01 -6.89 6.92
N HIS A 106 -11.28 -8.18 6.90
CA HIS A 106 -10.62 -9.16 7.77
C HIS A 106 -10.12 -10.36 6.98
N MET A 107 -9.08 -11.02 7.51
CA MET A 107 -8.51 -12.21 6.87
C MET A 107 -9.53 -13.36 6.87
N ILE A 108 -9.66 -14.02 5.72
CA ILE A 108 -10.45 -15.23 5.53
C ILE A 108 -9.65 -16.30 4.82
N HIS A 109 -9.95 -17.56 5.10
CA HIS A 109 -9.46 -18.66 4.29
C HIS A 109 -10.23 -18.68 2.96
N ALA A 110 -9.54 -18.40 1.86
CA ALA A 110 -10.12 -18.50 0.53
C ALA A 110 -10.32 -19.96 0.13
N ASP A 111 -11.37 -20.24 -0.66
CA ASP A 111 -11.65 -21.57 -1.19
C ASP A 111 -10.51 -22.11 -2.05
N ASP A 112 -10.40 -23.44 -2.11
CA ASP A 112 -9.40 -24.11 -2.93
C ASP A 112 -9.64 -23.82 -4.42
N GLY A 113 -8.61 -23.31 -5.10
CA GLY A 113 -8.62 -23.06 -6.55
C GLY A 113 -9.39 -21.82 -7.02
N GLY A 114 -10.11 -21.09 -6.14
CA GLY A 114 -10.80 -19.84 -6.48
C GLY A 114 -9.86 -18.61 -6.47
N PRO A 115 -10.25 -17.45 -7.02
CA PRO A 115 -9.46 -16.22 -6.84
C PRO A 115 -9.41 -15.78 -5.37
N ILE A 116 -8.33 -15.11 -4.98
CA ILE A 116 -8.11 -14.54 -3.64
C ILE A 116 -8.28 -13.03 -3.72
N ASP A 117 -9.20 -12.45 -2.95
CA ASP A 117 -9.19 -11.02 -2.66
C ASP A 117 -8.05 -10.72 -1.66
N HIS A 118 -7.01 -10.00 -2.12
CA HIS A 118 -5.78 -9.76 -1.36
C HIS A 118 -5.64 -8.28 -0.93
N LEU A 119 -4.73 -8.00 0.01
CA LEU A 119 -4.34 -6.63 0.42
C LEU A 119 -3.10 -6.08 -0.32
N ILE A 120 -2.88 -6.48 -1.57
CA ILE A 120 -1.87 -5.85 -2.43
C ILE A 120 -2.51 -4.66 -3.15
N THR A 121 -2.05 -3.45 -2.84
CA THR A 121 -2.44 -2.24 -3.57
C THR A 121 -1.51 -2.03 -4.76
N ILE A 122 -2.04 -2.06 -5.97
CA ILE A 122 -1.30 -1.71 -7.19
C ILE A 122 -1.61 -0.24 -7.52
N THR A 123 -0.58 0.59 -7.61
CA THR A 123 -0.71 2.04 -7.81
C THR A 123 0.45 2.62 -8.61
N THR A 124 0.48 3.93 -8.77
CA THR A 124 1.64 4.73 -9.21
C THR A 124 1.93 5.78 -8.14
N VAL A 125 3.06 6.49 -8.21
CA VAL A 125 3.33 7.56 -7.24
C VAL A 125 2.28 8.67 -7.33
N GLY A 126 1.93 9.12 -8.54
CA GLY A 126 0.93 10.17 -8.71
C GLY A 126 -0.44 9.76 -8.20
N ARG A 127 -0.83 8.50 -8.44
CA ARG A 127 -2.08 7.94 -7.89
C ARG A 127 -2.02 7.77 -6.39
N TRP A 128 -0.93 7.28 -5.81
CA TRP A 128 -0.81 7.09 -4.37
C TRP A 128 -0.83 8.42 -3.61
N LEU A 129 -0.13 9.44 -4.13
CA LEU A 129 -0.18 10.78 -3.58
C LEU A 129 -1.56 11.41 -3.78
N GLY A 130 -2.14 11.28 -4.98
CA GLY A 130 -3.46 11.84 -5.32
C GLY A 130 -4.65 11.11 -4.68
N ALA A 131 -4.48 9.85 -4.29
CA ALA A 131 -5.49 9.00 -3.66
C ALA A 131 -5.52 9.24 -2.14
N ALA A 132 -5.70 10.50 -1.72
CA ALA A 132 -6.14 10.80 -0.36
C ALA A 132 -7.47 10.13 0.03
N GLU A 133 -8.05 9.30 -0.82
CA GLU A 133 -8.86 8.16 -0.38
C GLU A 133 -8.33 6.85 -1.00
N PRO A 134 -7.92 5.86 -0.21
CA PRO A 134 -8.33 4.50 -0.51
C PRO A 134 -9.84 4.43 -0.26
N GLU A 135 -10.58 3.76 -1.15
CA GLU A 135 -11.87 3.14 -0.77
C GLU A 135 -11.60 2.11 0.33
N ILE A 136 -11.36 2.58 1.55
CA ILE A 136 -11.82 1.94 2.78
C ILE A 136 -13.27 2.37 2.80
N GLY A 137 -14.15 1.43 2.45
CA GLY A 137 -15.59 1.64 2.30
C GLY A 137 -16.23 2.61 3.30
N ALA A 138 -17.23 3.29 2.76
CA ALA A 138 -17.95 4.42 3.32
C ALA A 138 -18.31 4.25 4.81
N GLY A 139 -17.64 5.02 5.69
CA GLY A 139 -17.97 4.99 7.11
C GLY A 139 -17.28 5.98 8.05
N ALA A 140 -16.44 6.92 7.59
CA ALA A 140 -15.94 8.00 8.44
C ALA A 140 -15.63 9.25 7.60
N SER A 141 -16.62 10.14 7.48
CA SER A 141 -16.38 11.50 7.00
C SER A 141 -15.61 12.27 8.06
N ILE A 142 -14.31 12.44 7.85
CA ILE A 142 -13.64 13.69 8.19
C ILE A 142 -13.34 14.34 6.85
N SER A 143 -14.20 15.28 6.46
CA SER A 143 -13.89 16.18 5.36
C SER A 143 -12.60 16.91 5.68
N LEU A 144 -11.58 16.79 4.82
CA LEU A 144 -10.40 17.64 4.57
C LEU A 144 -9.35 16.79 3.81
N PRO A 145 -8.76 17.19 2.65
CA PRO A 145 -9.15 18.16 1.64
C PRO A 145 -8.86 17.65 0.19
N ASP A 146 -9.85 17.15 -0.52
CA ASP A 146 -9.73 16.81 -1.96
C ASP A 146 -9.33 17.99 -2.86
N ALA A 147 -9.47 19.22 -2.35
CA ALA A 147 -9.00 20.45 -3.00
C ALA A 147 -7.50 20.75 -2.84
N TRP A 148 -6.79 20.07 -1.92
CA TRP A 148 -5.40 20.40 -1.57
C TRP A 148 -4.39 19.63 -2.42
N LEU A 149 -4.54 18.32 -2.54
CA LEU A 149 -3.68 17.49 -3.40
C LEU A 149 -3.86 17.84 -4.88
N ALA A 150 -5.08 18.17 -5.29
CA ALA A 150 -5.34 18.75 -6.61
C ALA A 150 -4.60 20.08 -6.84
N ARG A 151 -4.38 20.91 -5.81
CA ARG A 151 -3.59 22.17 -5.90
C ARG A 151 -2.08 21.95 -5.88
N VAL A 152 -1.60 20.99 -5.11
CA VAL A 152 -0.17 20.63 -5.08
C VAL A 152 0.22 19.96 -6.39
N MET A 153 -0.59 19.05 -6.91
CA MET A 153 -0.30 18.29 -8.13
C MET A 153 -0.65 19.03 -9.43
N ALA A 154 -1.65 19.92 -9.45
CA ALA A 154 -1.86 20.82 -10.61
C ALA A 154 -0.73 21.87 -10.74
N SER A 155 0.12 22.02 -9.71
CA SER A 155 1.30 22.88 -9.76
C SER A 155 2.60 22.15 -10.11
N THR A 156 2.65 20.81 -10.12
CA THR A 156 3.89 20.05 -10.38
C THR A 156 4.14 19.74 -11.85
N GLY A 157 3.84 20.71 -12.71
CA GLY A 157 4.81 21.01 -13.76
C GLY A 157 6.05 21.76 -13.23
N VAL A 158 6.28 21.86 -11.91
CA VAL A 158 7.25 22.79 -11.30
C VAL A 158 8.06 22.19 -10.14
N GLU A 159 9.34 22.55 -10.21
CA GLU A 159 10.51 22.48 -9.32
C GLU A 159 10.30 22.50 -7.78
N PRO A 160 11.25 21.89 -7.02
CA PRO A 160 11.24 21.71 -5.55
C PRO A 160 11.20 22.96 -4.66
N GLU A 161 11.02 24.17 -5.18
CA GLU A 161 11.09 25.43 -4.42
C GLU A 161 9.81 25.79 -3.62
N LEU A 162 8.72 25.00 -3.70
CA LEU A 162 7.42 25.35 -3.11
C LEU A 162 7.09 24.72 -1.74
N LEU A 163 7.97 23.89 -1.17
CA LEU A 163 7.84 23.44 0.21
C LEU A 163 8.51 24.48 1.16
N ASN A 164 7.87 25.62 1.39
CA ASN A 164 8.35 26.60 2.36
C ASN A 164 7.84 26.30 3.79
N PRO A 165 8.40 26.92 4.85
CA PRO A 165 7.98 26.68 6.24
C PRO A 165 6.48 26.90 6.52
N ALA A 166 5.78 27.70 5.70
CA ALA A 166 4.34 27.94 5.85
C ALA A 166 3.50 26.79 5.27
N THR A 167 3.95 26.14 4.19
CA THR A 167 3.33 24.90 3.69
C THR A 167 3.54 23.76 4.70
N TRP A 168 4.73 23.68 5.30
CA TRP A 168 5.11 22.66 6.29
C TRP A 168 4.14 22.57 7.48
N ILE A 169 3.81 23.68 8.14
CA ILE A 169 2.96 23.66 9.36
C ILE A 169 1.52 23.18 9.08
N THR A 170 1.13 23.10 7.80
CA THR A 170 -0.19 22.62 7.38
C THR A 170 -0.21 21.14 7.03
N LEU A 171 0.95 20.47 6.97
CA LEU A 171 1.02 19.03 6.70
C LEU A 171 0.55 18.25 7.94
N PRO A 172 -0.45 17.34 7.81
CA PRO A 172 -0.78 16.42 8.88
C PRO A 172 0.46 15.57 9.22
N GLN A 173 0.92 15.65 10.46
CA GLN A 173 2.10 14.89 10.92
C GLN A 173 1.92 13.38 10.73
N GLN A 174 0.67 12.90 10.82
CA GLN A 174 0.33 11.51 10.54
C GLN A 174 0.70 11.10 9.10
N TRP A 175 0.37 11.93 8.10
CA TRP A 175 0.68 11.63 6.70
C TRP A 175 2.18 11.59 6.43
N LEU A 176 2.92 12.51 7.04
CA LEU A 176 4.38 12.49 6.98
C LEU A 176 4.91 11.17 7.55
N LEU A 177 4.47 10.81 8.76
CA LEU A 177 4.87 9.56 9.43
C LEU A 177 4.51 8.34 8.59
N GLU A 178 3.30 8.24 8.05
CA GLU A 178 2.85 7.12 7.22
C GLU A 178 3.65 7.01 5.90
N THR A 179 4.11 8.14 5.35
CA THR A 179 4.95 8.16 4.14
C THR A 179 6.38 7.68 4.43
N ILE A 180 6.98 8.14 5.54
CA ILE A 180 8.38 7.86 5.87
C ILE A 180 8.57 6.58 6.69
N SER A 181 7.51 6.05 7.33
CA SER A 181 7.53 4.83 8.16
C SER A 181 7.28 3.56 7.35
N GLY A 182 7.54 2.41 7.96
CA GLY A 182 7.53 1.13 7.26
C GLY A 182 8.75 0.95 6.36
N GLU A 183 8.69 -0.04 5.47
CA GLU A 183 9.87 -0.54 4.76
C GLU A 183 9.64 -0.58 3.24
N VAL A 184 10.69 -0.20 2.52
CA VAL A 184 10.79 -0.37 1.06
C VAL A 184 11.49 -1.69 0.80
N PHE A 185 10.78 -2.66 0.22
CA PHE A 185 11.33 -3.99 -0.09
C PHE A 185 12.14 -3.96 -1.39
N ARG A 186 11.67 -3.16 -2.36
CA ARG A 186 12.29 -2.95 -3.68
C ARG A 186 11.88 -1.59 -4.23
N ASP A 187 12.78 -0.90 -4.94
CA ASP A 187 12.45 0.36 -5.61
C ASP A 187 13.33 0.57 -6.84
N ASP A 188 13.01 -0.13 -7.94
CA ASP A 188 13.78 -0.01 -9.20
C ASP A 188 13.62 1.37 -9.85
N ILE A 189 12.47 2.01 -9.60
CA ILE A 189 12.04 3.24 -10.27
C ILE A 189 12.29 4.50 -9.42
N GLY A 190 12.84 4.34 -8.21
CA GLY A 190 13.07 5.41 -7.24
C GLY A 190 11.79 6.10 -6.74
N ALA A 191 10.63 5.47 -6.90
CA ALA A 191 9.32 6.06 -6.68
C ALA A 191 9.17 6.58 -5.25
N ILE A 192 9.22 5.66 -4.28
CA ILE A 192 9.01 5.99 -2.87
C ILE A 192 10.28 6.55 -2.23
N THR A 193 11.46 6.11 -2.69
CA THR A 193 12.75 6.61 -2.19
C THR A 193 12.90 8.11 -2.45
N ASN A 194 12.54 8.58 -3.65
CA ASN A 194 12.61 10.01 -3.99
C ASN A 194 11.59 10.83 -3.20
N VAL A 195 10.37 10.30 -2.98
CA VAL A 195 9.36 10.94 -2.14
C VAL A 195 9.88 11.09 -0.71
N ARG A 196 10.42 10.02 -0.11
CA ARG A 196 11.00 10.08 1.24
C ARG A 196 12.17 11.05 1.32
N ALA A 197 13.08 11.03 0.34
CA ALA A 197 14.22 11.94 0.28
C ALA A 197 13.77 13.41 0.26
N ALA A 198 12.75 13.76 -0.51
CA ALA A 198 12.19 15.11 -0.55
C ALA A 198 11.59 15.55 0.80
N LEU A 199 11.13 14.59 1.61
CA LEU A 199 10.57 14.83 2.94
C LEU A 199 11.64 14.87 4.04
N THR A 200 12.85 14.36 3.83
CA THR A 200 13.93 14.33 4.87
C THR A 200 14.44 15.70 5.30
N TRP A 201 14.16 16.77 4.55
CA TRP A 201 14.52 18.13 4.95
C TRP A 201 13.63 18.68 6.07
N TYR A 202 12.50 18.02 6.35
CA TYR A 202 11.53 18.37 7.39
C TYR A 202 11.53 17.34 8.52
#